data_AF-A0A4S4DUN6-F1
#
_entry.id   AF-A0A4S4DUN6-F1
#
_cell.length_a   1.000
_cell.length_b   1.000
_cell.length_c   1.000
_cell.angle_alpha   90.00
_cell.angle_beta   90.00
_cell.angle_gamma   90.00
#
_symmetry.space_group_name_H-M   'P 1'
#
loop_
_entity.id
_entity.type
_entity.pdbx_description
1 polymer ?
#
loop_
_entity_poly.entity_id
_entity_poly.type
_entity_poly.pdbx_seq_one_letter_code
_entity_poly.pdbx_strand_id
1 'polypeptide(L)'
;MVREYYKESNDIDGTLKQLPRYMVAERAILQCLKKCPENYLQALKAIPRTLRMMYVHSYQSYLWNHAASMRVQKNGIDQVVLGDLVYCKGESTEKVTGVSSSECEGDSCNDTYECSQLDEISETVLPEEKSNSVKVWCFNFLSYISWAHS
;
A
#
# COMPACT_ATOMS: atom_id res chain seq x y z
N MET A 1 19.29 -23.98 7.22
CA MET A 1 19.09 -25.44 7.39
C MET A 1 17.66 -25.88 7.06
N VAL A 2 16.59 -25.39 7.71
CA VAL A 2 15.22 -25.87 7.42
C VAL A 2 14.69 -25.45 6.03
N ARG A 3 15.01 -24.24 5.55
CA ARG A 3 14.59 -23.77 4.22
C ARG A 3 15.31 -24.53 3.09
N GLU A 4 16.59 -24.83 3.28
CA GLU A 4 17.41 -25.64 2.36
C GLU A 4 16.89 -27.08 2.31
N TYR A 5 16.62 -27.70 3.47
CA TYR A 5 16.00 -29.01 3.56
C TYR A 5 14.67 -29.08 2.77
N TYR A 6 13.80 -28.08 2.89
CA TYR A 6 12.56 -28.04 2.11
C TYR A 6 12.83 -27.93 0.60
N LYS A 7 13.80 -27.10 0.20
CA LYS A 7 14.18 -26.91 -1.20
C LYS A 7 14.72 -28.19 -1.85
N GLU A 8 15.41 -29.03 -1.09
CA GLU A 8 16.02 -30.28 -1.56
C GLU A 8 15.07 -31.48 -1.49
N SER A 9 14.29 -31.61 -0.42
CA SER A 9 13.41 -32.77 -0.18
C SER A 9 11.98 -32.59 -0.69
N ASN A 10 11.51 -31.34 -0.81
CA ASN A 10 10.10 -30.99 -0.99
C ASN A 10 9.13 -31.59 0.06
N ASP A 11 9.65 -32.09 1.20
CA ASP A 11 8.83 -32.69 2.26
C ASP A 11 8.19 -31.60 3.13
N ILE A 12 6.90 -31.35 2.89
CA ILE A 12 6.10 -30.39 3.66
C ILE A 12 5.93 -30.82 5.12
N ASP A 13 5.76 -32.12 5.41
CA ASP A 13 5.49 -32.61 6.77
C ASP A 13 6.76 -32.66 7.64
N GLY A 14 7.88 -33.11 7.07
CA GLY A 14 9.20 -32.99 7.70
C GLY A 14 9.57 -31.53 7.97
N THR A 15 9.31 -30.64 7.03
CA THR A 15 9.59 -29.19 7.18
C THR A 15 8.70 -28.54 8.24
N LEU A 16 7.40 -28.84 8.28
CA LEU A 16 6.47 -28.31 9.29
C LEU A 16 6.77 -28.78 10.72
N LYS A 17 7.44 -29.92 10.89
CA LYS A 17 7.95 -30.39 12.19
C LYS A 17 9.19 -29.62 12.64
N GLN A 18 10.07 -29.25 11.70
CA GLN A 18 11.30 -28.52 11.98
C GLN A 18 11.08 -26.99 12.13
N LEU A 19 10.06 -26.41 11.48
CA LEU A 19 9.80 -24.97 11.53
C LEU A 19 9.33 -24.49 12.93
N PRO A 20 10.05 -23.53 13.56
CA PRO A 20 9.61 -22.93 14.81
C PRO A 20 8.22 -22.30 14.73
N ARG A 21 7.47 -22.32 15.85
CA ARG A 21 6.08 -21.83 15.89
C ARG A 21 5.91 -20.35 15.52
N TYR A 22 6.95 -19.53 15.68
CA TYR A 22 6.93 -18.09 15.36
C TYR A 22 7.08 -17.78 13.86
N MET A 23 7.46 -18.75 13.01
CA MET A 23 7.55 -18.57 11.55
C MET A 23 6.15 -18.67 10.91
N VAL A 24 5.31 -17.67 11.21
CA VAL A 24 3.87 -17.67 10.86
C VAL A 24 3.65 -17.72 9.34
N ALA A 25 4.42 -16.94 8.58
CA ALA A 25 4.26 -16.85 7.12
C ALA A 25 4.63 -18.17 6.43
N GLU A 26 5.80 -18.74 6.73
CA GLU A 26 6.30 -19.98 6.14
C GLU A 26 5.40 -21.16 6.51
N ARG A 27 4.95 -21.24 7.78
CA ARG A 27 4.04 -22.29 8.22
C ARG A 27 2.67 -22.16 7.54
N ALA A 28 2.14 -20.95 7.35
CA ALA A 28 0.88 -20.73 6.64
C ALA A 28 0.96 -21.14 5.16
N ILE A 29 2.04 -20.77 4.47
CA ILE A 29 2.30 -21.17 3.07
C ILE A 29 2.32 -22.70 2.96
N LEU A 30 3.13 -23.38 3.77
CA LEU A 30 3.28 -24.84 3.72
C LEU A 30 1.99 -25.58 4.11
N GLN A 31 1.26 -25.10 5.12
CA GLN A 31 -0.05 -25.66 5.48
C GLN A 31 -1.09 -25.50 4.37
N CYS A 32 -1.01 -24.44 3.57
CA CYS A 32 -1.88 -24.26 2.42
C CYS A 32 -1.47 -25.16 1.24
N LEU A 33 -0.17 -25.22 0.91
CA LEU A 33 0.35 -26.09 -0.16
C LEU A 33 0.09 -27.57 0.12
N LYS A 34 0.07 -27.99 1.40
CA LYS A 34 -0.34 -29.35 1.80
C LYS A 34 -1.80 -29.67 1.43
N LYS A 35 -2.70 -28.69 1.49
CA LYS A 35 -4.14 -28.87 1.20
C LYS A 35 -4.45 -28.69 -0.27
N CYS A 36 -3.80 -27.73 -0.91
CA CYS A 36 -4.00 -27.33 -2.28
C CYS A 36 -2.62 -27.22 -2.95
N PRO A 37 -2.05 -28.34 -3.44
CA PRO A 37 -0.78 -28.32 -4.15
C PRO A 37 -0.87 -27.39 -5.37
N GLU A 38 0.28 -26.82 -5.77
CA GLU A 38 0.44 -25.88 -6.89
C GLU A 38 -0.37 -24.56 -6.81
N ASN A 39 -1.28 -24.38 -5.83
CA ASN A 39 -2.03 -23.14 -5.66
C ASN A 39 -1.26 -22.09 -4.85
N TYR A 40 -0.20 -21.55 -5.46
CA TYR A 40 0.66 -20.53 -4.85
C TYR A 40 -0.09 -19.23 -4.47
N LEU A 41 -1.11 -18.84 -5.23
CA LEU A 41 -1.92 -17.66 -4.91
C LEU A 41 -2.70 -17.85 -3.61
N GLN A 42 -3.29 -19.03 -3.40
CA GLN A 42 -3.98 -19.37 -2.16
C GLN A 42 -3.00 -19.47 -0.99
N ALA A 43 -1.80 -20.03 -1.22
CA ALA A 43 -0.74 -20.11 -0.22
C ALA A 43 -0.23 -18.73 0.24
N LEU A 44 -0.09 -17.77 -0.68
CA LEU A 44 0.18 -16.38 -0.33
C LEU A 44 -0.99 -15.76 0.45
N LYS A 45 -2.24 -15.97 0.00
CA LYS A 45 -3.44 -15.46 0.70
C LYS A 45 -3.61 -16.02 2.12
N ALA A 46 -3.06 -17.20 2.43
CA ALA A 46 -3.07 -17.81 3.76
C ALA A 46 -2.24 -17.05 4.81
N ILE A 47 -1.29 -16.21 4.39
CA ILE A 47 -0.52 -15.35 5.29
C ILE A 47 -1.46 -14.28 5.91
N PRO A 48 -1.42 -14.01 7.23
CA PRO A 48 -2.22 -12.96 7.86
C PRO A 48 -2.10 -11.60 7.16
N ARG A 49 -3.21 -10.86 7.03
CA ARG A 49 -3.28 -9.60 6.26
C ARG A 49 -2.19 -8.60 6.68
N THR A 50 -1.97 -8.42 7.97
CA THR A 50 -0.95 -7.49 8.51
C THR A 50 0.47 -7.86 8.04
N LEU A 51 0.84 -9.14 8.08
CA LEU A 51 2.14 -9.61 7.59
C LEU A 51 2.25 -9.48 6.07
N ARG A 52 1.17 -9.68 5.31
CA ARG A 52 1.16 -9.41 3.87
C ARG A 52 1.37 -7.93 3.55
N MET A 53 0.71 -7.04 4.28
CA MET A 53 0.88 -5.59 4.09
C MET A 53 2.31 -5.14 4.41
N MET A 54 3.00 -5.76 5.38
CA MET A 54 4.41 -5.49 5.67
C MET A 54 5.31 -5.63 4.44
N TYR A 55 5.11 -6.67 3.60
CA TYR A 55 5.90 -6.83 2.37
C TYR A 55 5.62 -5.69 1.36
N VAL A 56 4.35 -5.33 1.15
CA VAL A 56 3.96 -4.22 0.26
C VAL A 56 4.57 -2.91 0.73
N HIS A 57 4.47 -2.63 2.04
CA HIS A 57 5.04 -1.44 2.66
C HIS A 57 6.57 -1.42 2.61
N SER A 58 7.26 -2.56 2.80
CA SER A 58 8.72 -2.61 2.65
C SER A 58 9.18 -2.22 1.24
N TYR A 59 8.44 -2.61 0.20
CA TYR A 59 8.74 -2.23 -1.19
C TYR A 59 8.44 -0.76 -1.47
N GLN A 60 7.34 -0.23 -0.93
CA GLN A 60 7.00 1.20 -1.00
C GLN A 60 8.07 2.07 -0.34
N SER A 61 8.56 1.69 0.84
CA SER A 61 9.67 2.40 1.49
C SER A 61 10.98 2.24 0.76
N TYR A 62 11.29 1.07 0.18
CA TYR A 62 12.48 0.91 -0.66
C TYR A 62 12.50 1.92 -1.82
N LEU A 63 11.38 2.03 -2.57
CA LEU A 63 11.25 3.00 -3.66
C LEU A 63 11.31 4.45 -3.17
N TRP A 64 10.60 4.78 -2.08
CA TRP A 64 10.59 6.13 -1.52
C TRP A 64 11.97 6.54 -1.00
N ASN A 65 12.66 5.67 -0.25
CA ASN A 65 14.01 5.92 0.26
C ASN A 65 14.99 6.15 -0.91
N HIS A 66 14.87 5.38 -1.99
CA HIS A 66 15.70 5.54 -3.18
C HIS A 66 15.44 6.90 -3.86
N ALA A 67 14.18 7.24 -4.13
CA ALA A 67 13.79 8.52 -4.74
C ALA A 67 14.18 9.73 -3.88
N ALA A 68 13.93 9.66 -2.56
CA ALA A 68 14.31 10.69 -1.61
C ALA A 68 15.83 10.88 -1.55
N SER A 69 16.60 9.79 -1.49
CA SER A 69 18.08 9.86 -1.51
C SER A 69 18.60 10.52 -2.78
N MET A 70 18.03 10.18 -3.95
CA MET A 70 18.39 10.81 -5.23
C MET A 70 18.03 12.31 -5.26
N ARG A 71 16.87 12.70 -4.74
CA ARG A 71 16.42 14.10 -4.66
C ARG A 71 17.29 14.92 -3.71
N VAL A 72 17.70 14.37 -2.58
CA VAL A 72 18.63 15.02 -1.65
C VAL A 72 20.02 15.17 -2.30
N GLN A 73 20.54 14.12 -2.94
CA GLN A 73 21.85 14.15 -3.59
C GLN A 73 21.95 15.18 -4.72
N LYS A 74 20.87 15.37 -5.50
CA LYS A 74 20.87 16.28 -6.66
C LYS A 74 20.55 17.73 -6.33
N ASN A 75 19.72 17.98 -5.31
CA ASN A 75 19.09 19.29 -5.10
C ASN A 75 19.18 19.82 -3.66
N GLY A 76 19.82 19.09 -2.74
CA GLY A 76 19.94 19.48 -1.33
C GLY A 76 18.66 19.28 -0.52
N ILE A 77 18.72 19.61 0.77
CA ILE A 77 17.59 19.51 1.71
C ILE A 77 16.88 20.85 1.97
N ASP A 78 17.60 21.96 1.80
CA ASP A 78 17.19 23.28 2.32
C ASP A 78 16.21 24.04 1.42
N GLN A 79 16.01 23.56 0.19
CA GLN A 79 15.26 24.27 -0.84
C GLN A 79 14.34 23.34 -1.64
N VAL A 80 13.10 23.80 -1.81
CA VAL A 80 12.12 23.23 -2.75
C VAL A 80 12.49 23.70 -4.17
N VAL A 81 12.39 22.79 -5.14
CA VAL A 81 12.71 23.01 -6.55
C VAL A 81 11.43 22.85 -7.39
N LEU A 82 11.35 23.55 -8.52
CA LEU A 82 10.23 23.43 -9.46
C LEU A 82 10.00 21.95 -9.84
N GLY A 83 8.79 21.47 -9.62
CA GLY A 83 8.40 20.07 -9.83
C GLY A 83 8.34 19.20 -8.56
N ASP A 84 8.82 19.69 -7.41
CA ASP A 84 8.60 19.01 -6.12
C ASP A 84 7.11 19.08 -5.70
N LEU A 85 6.61 18.00 -5.11
CA LEU A 85 5.27 17.97 -4.52
C LEU A 85 5.31 18.58 -3.12
N VAL A 86 4.57 19.66 -2.90
CA VAL A 86 4.44 20.33 -1.60
C VAL A 86 3.07 20.04 -0.99
N TYR A 87 3.04 19.63 0.27
CA TYR A 87 1.80 19.40 1.01
C TYR A 87 1.36 20.67 1.76
N CYS A 88 0.31 21.33 1.25
CA CYS A 88 -0.33 22.45 1.93
C CYS A 88 -1.41 21.94 2.89
N LYS A 89 -1.18 22.06 4.19
CA LYS A 89 -2.20 21.80 5.21
C LYS A 89 -3.15 23.00 5.27
N GLY A 90 -4.32 22.88 4.65
CA GLY A 90 -5.28 23.99 4.55
C GLY A 90 -5.78 24.49 5.91
N GLU A 91 -5.75 25.81 6.08
CA GLU A 91 -6.48 26.52 7.14
C GLU A 91 -7.91 26.78 6.65
N SER A 92 -8.91 26.44 7.48
CA SER A 92 -10.31 26.40 7.07
C SER A 92 -11.04 27.71 7.36
N THR A 93 -11.10 28.64 6.40
CA THR A 93 -11.96 29.83 6.47
C THR A 93 -12.50 30.25 5.09
N GLU A 94 -13.73 29.81 4.77
CA GLU A 94 -14.92 30.65 4.54
C GLU A 94 -15.99 29.96 3.68
N LYS A 95 -17.27 30.29 3.94
CA LYS A 95 -18.46 29.72 3.28
C LYS A 95 -18.93 30.61 2.12
N VAL A 96 -19.36 30.00 1.01
CA VAL A 96 -20.45 30.54 0.16
C VAL A 96 -21.42 29.38 -0.19
N THR A 97 -22.70 29.70 -0.42
CA THR A 97 -23.87 28.79 -0.33
C THR A 97 -24.65 28.68 -1.66
N GLY A 98 -25.22 27.50 -1.95
CA GLY A 98 -26.29 27.24 -2.95
C GLY A 98 -26.07 25.93 -3.75
N VAL A 99 -26.79 24.81 -3.58
CA VAL A 99 -28.25 24.49 -3.68
C VAL A 99 -28.71 24.49 -5.17
N SER A 100 -29.29 23.45 -5.81
CA SER A 100 -30.06 22.23 -5.40
C SER A 100 -29.67 20.99 -6.27
N SER A 101 -29.59 19.74 -5.77
CA SER A 101 -30.64 18.71 -5.57
C SER A 101 -31.18 17.96 -6.82
N SER A 102 -30.92 16.65 -6.89
CA SER A 102 -31.88 15.63 -7.36
C SER A 102 -31.54 14.25 -6.75
N GLU A 103 -32.55 13.53 -6.28
CA GLU A 103 -32.42 12.22 -5.59
C GLU A 103 -33.05 11.10 -6.42
N CYS A 104 -32.56 9.87 -6.27
CA CYS A 104 -33.38 8.66 -6.35
C CYS A 104 -32.69 7.47 -5.65
N GLU A 105 -33.42 6.82 -4.75
CA GLU A 105 -33.07 5.57 -4.05
C GLU A 105 -33.12 4.36 -5.02
N GLY A 106 -32.54 3.18 -4.77
CA GLY A 106 -31.71 2.71 -3.66
C GLY A 106 -31.69 1.17 -3.62
N ASP A 107 -30.54 0.54 -3.38
CA ASP A 107 -30.44 -0.82 -2.86
C ASP A 107 -29.14 -0.96 -2.03
N SER A 108 -29.14 -1.81 -1.01
CA SER A 108 -28.20 -1.72 0.12
C SER A 108 -27.24 -2.89 0.23
N CYS A 109 -25.93 -2.61 0.18
CA CYS A 109 -24.90 -3.48 0.73
C CYS A 109 -23.64 -2.70 1.18
N ASN A 110 -23.67 -2.20 2.43
CA ASN A 110 -22.46 -1.88 3.19
C ASN A 110 -21.68 -3.18 3.53
N ASP A 111 -20.37 -3.21 3.80
CA ASP A 111 -19.49 -2.14 4.28
C ASP A 111 -18.21 -1.90 3.44
N THR A 112 -18.14 -0.68 2.88
CA THR A 112 -17.03 0.29 2.97
C THR A 112 -15.57 -0.19 3.12
N TYR A 113 -14.79 -0.09 2.04
CA TYR A 113 -13.61 0.79 2.01
C TYR A 113 -13.30 1.26 0.57
N GLU A 114 -13.24 2.57 0.37
CA GLU A 114 -13.15 3.19 -0.96
C GLU A 114 -11.81 2.93 -1.68
N CYS A 115 -11.88 2.74 -2.99
CA CYS A 115 -10.76 3.01 -3.91
C CYS A 115 -11.32 3.31 -5.32
N SER A 116 -11.70 4.57 -5.57
CA SER A 116 -12.21 4.99 -6.89
C SER A 116 -11.08 5.23 -7.90
N GLN A 117 -11.05 4.37 -8.91
CA GLN A 117 -10.32 4.49 -10.18
C GLN A 117 -11.09 5.39 -11.16
N LEU A 118 -10.40 6.16 -12.02
CA LEU A 118 -10.98 6.74 -13.25
C LEU A 118 -9.92 7.02 -14.34
N ASP A 119 -10.36 6.75 -15.56
CA ASP A 119 -9.68 6.78 -16.87
C ASP A 119 -10.81 7.14 -17.92
N GLU A 120 -10.66 7.76 -19.11
CA GLU A 120 -9.53 8.35 -19.87
C GLU A 120 -10.08 9.23 -21.05
N ILE A 121 -9.47 10.41 -21.38
CA ILE A 121 -9.57 11.18 -22.67
C ILE A 121 -10.94 11.86 -23.04
N SER A 122 -11.11 12.99 -23.81
CA SER A 122 -10.29 13.77 -24.78
C SER A 122 -10.48 15.33 -24.78
N GLU A 123 -9.41 16.02 -25.24
CA GLU A 123 -9.28 17.25 -26.07
C GLU A 123 -9.91 18.66 -25.77
N THR A 124 -8.98 19.61 -25.54
CA THR A 124 -8.90 21.02 -26.03
C THR A 124 -9.94 22.10 -25.67
N VAL A 125 -9.51 23.09 -24.85
CA VAL A 125 -9.09 24.45 -25.28
C VAL A 125 -8.53 25.21 -24.04
N LEU A 126 -7.43 25.95 -24.21
CA LEU A 126 -6.79 26.82 -23.18
C LEU A 126 -7.42 28.25 -23.18
N PRO A 127 -7.26 29.09 -22.13
CA PRO A 127 -6.27 29.04 -21.04
C PRO A 127 -6.84 29.27 -19.60
N GLU A 128 -5.92 29.51 -18.66
CA GLU A 128 -6.08 29.94 -17.24
C GLU A 128 -6.34 28.86 -16.17
N GLU A 129 -5.22 28.29 -15.70
CA GLU A 129 -4.87 28.11 -14.28
C GLU A 129 -6.00 27.67 -13.32
N LYS A 130 -6.40 26.39 -13.40
CA LYS A 130 -7.25 25.75 -12.37
C LYS A 130 -6.47 24.73 -11.56
N SER A 131 -6.36 25.00 -10.26
CA SER A 131 -5.78 24.10 -9.27
C SER A 131 -6.62 22.83 -9.15
N ASN A 132 -6.09 21.71 -9.67
CA ASN A 132 -6.66 20.38 -9.45
C ASN A 132 -6.10 19.78 -8.16
N SER A 133 -6.98 19.47 -7.21
CA SER A 133 -6.64 18.81 -5.95
C SER A 133 -6.17 17.37 -6.20
N VAL A 134 -4.86 17.18 -6.41
CA VAL A 134 -4.24 15.86 -6.56
C VAL A 134 -4.40 15.08 -5.24
N LYS A 135 -5.09 13.93 -5.30
CA LYS A 135 -5.29 13.03 -4.16
C LYS A 135 -3.94 12.54 -3.62
N VAL A 136 -3.49 13.08 -2.49
CA VAL A 136 -2.26 12.67 -1.83
C VAL A 136 -2.47 11.29 -1.21
N TRP A 137 -1.65 10.31 -1.60
CA TRP A 137 -1.60 9.02 -0.93
C TRP A 137 -1.01 9.17 0.47
N CYS A 138 -1.87 9.29 1.49
CA CYS A 138 -1.48 9.16 2.88
C CYS A 138 -1.08 7.70 3.19
N PHE A 139 0.12 7.31 2.74
CA PHE A 139 0.77 6.12 3.24
C PHE A 139 1.09 6.34 4.72
N ASN A 140 0.34 5.65 5.59
CA ASN A 140 0.57 5.57 7.03
C ASN A 140 1.86 4.79 7.35
N PHE A 141 3.00 5.35 6.94
CA PHE A 141 4.34 4.79 7.18
C PHE A 141 4.89 5.23 8.54
N LEU A 142 4.52 6.43 8.99
CA LEU A 142 5.00 7.04 10.23
C LEU A 142 4.46 6.35 11.50
N SER A 143 3.30 5.68 11.43
CA SER A 143 2.75 4.94 12.58
C SER A 143 3.56 3.68 12.92
N TYR A 144 4.29 3.09 11.96
CA TYR A 144 5.13 1.91 12.20
C TYR A 144 6.56 2.26 12.61
N ILE A 145 7.15 3.32 12.06
CA ILE A 145 8.51 3.75 12.43
C ILE A 145 8.54 4.28 13.88
N SER A 146 7.49 4.98 14.32
CA SER A 146 7.39 5.46 15.71
C SER A 146 7.27 4.33 16.75
N TRP A 147 6.97 3.09 16.35
CA TRP A 147 6.87 1.95 17.27
C TRP A 147 8.19 1.20 17.46
N ALA A 148 9.24 1.54 16.69
CA ALA A 148 10.56 0.92 16.77
C ALA A 148 11.54 1.67 17.71
N HIS A 149 11.05 2.64 18.48
CA HIS A 149 11.88 3.53 19.30
C HIS A 149 11.29 3.86 20.69
N SER A 150 10.50 2.92 21.24
CA SER A 150 9.95 2.92 22.61
C SER A 150 10.13 1.53 23.24
#